data_AF-A0A537WVK6-F1
#
_entry.id   AF-A0A537WVK6-F1
#
_cell.length_a   1.000
_cell.length_b   1.000
_cell.length_c   1.000
_cell.angle_alpha   90.00
_cell.angle_beta   90.00
_cell.angle_gamma   90.00
#
_symmetry.space_group_name_H-M   'P 1'
#
loop_
_entity.id
_entity.type
_entity.pdbx_description
1 polymer ?
#
loop_
_entity_poly.entity_id
_entity_poly.type
_entity_poly.pdbx_seq_one_letter_code
_entity_poly.pdbx_strand_id
1 'polypeptide(L)'
;MAVATIQTSEGESQFRIEATGAFREPRTRVLKHDDTFAVLNQFGDILGESGSPDGLYHRDTRHLSQLELRLNGNRPLLLSADPGEDNALLTVDLANPDMG
;
A
#
# COMPACT_ATOMS: atom_id res chain seq x y z
N MET A 1 -51.72 22.68 18.60
CA MET A 1 -50.28 22.94 18.78
C MET A 1 -49.57 21.60 18.78
N ALA A 2 -48.61 21.42 17.86
CA ALA A 2 -47.88 20.18 17.67
C ALA A 2 -46.71 20.07 18.66
N VAL A 3 -46.54 18.91 19.28
CA VAL A 3 -45.37 18.57 20.09
C VAL A 3 -44.36 17.91 19.15
N ALA A 4 -43.21 18.55 18.94
CA ALA A 4 -42.13 17.99 18.14
C ALA A 4 -41.24 17.11 19.03
N THR A 5 -41.36 15.80 18.87
CA THR A 5 -40.42 14.83 19.44
C THR A 5 -39.12 14.89 18.64
N ILE A 6 -38.03 15.28 19.28
CA ILE A 6 -36.69 15.18 18.68
C ILE A 6 -36.26 13.72 18.87
N GLN A 7 -36.22 12.96 17.77
CA GLN A 7 -35.56 11.65 17.74
C GLN A 7 -34.08 11.89 17.43
N THR A 8 -33.23 11.73 18.43
CA THR A 8 -31.78 11.72 18.25
C THR A 8 -31.37 10.29 17.92
N SER A 9 -31.00 10.03 16.66
CA SER A 9 -30.44 8.74 16.23
C SER A 9 -29.02 8.59 16.76
N GLU A 10 -28.86 7.85 17.85
CA GLU A 10 -27.56 7.36 18.31
C GLU A 10 -27.08 6.23 17.39
N GLY A 11 -25.83 6.30 16.92
CA GLY A 11 -25.09 5.06 16.67
C GLY A 11 -24.18 4.95 15.45
N GLU A 12 -24.07 5.93 14.54
CA GLU A 12 -23.19 5.78 13.38
C GLU A 12 -22.07 6.83 13.33
N SER A 13 -20.85 6.33 13.56
CA SER A 13 -19.60 6.86 12.99
C SER A 13 -19.10 8.23 13.44
N GLN A 14 -19.15 8.55 14.75
CA GLN A 14 -18.50 9.77 15.26
C GLN A 14 -16.96 9.78 15.07
N PHE A 15 -16.33 8.61 14.94
CA PHE A 15 -14.87 8.48 14.80
C PHE A 15 -14.44 7.62 13.60
N ARG A 16 -15.28 7.51 12.56
CA ARG A 16 -14.90 6.80 11.34
C ARG A 16 -13.87 7.63 10.58
N ILE A 17 -12.60 7.31 10.77
CA ILE A 17 -11.51 7.84 9.96
C ILE A 17 -11.54 7.06 8.64
N GLU A 18 -12.27 7.58 7.67
CA GLU A 18 -12.08 7.19 6.27
C GLU A 18 -10.67 7.60 5.87
N ALA A 19 -9.76 6.63 5.75
CA ALA A 19 -8.48 6.83 5.11
C ALA A 19 -8.69 6.91 3.59
N THR A 20 -9.47 7.89 3.12
CA THR A 20 -9.57 8.21 1.70
C THR A 20 -8.22 8.77 1.28
N GLY A 21 -7.42 7.89 0.67
CA GLY A 21 -5.98 8.04 0.48
C GLY A 21 -5.58 9.43 0.00
N ALA A 22 -4.68 10.06 0.76
CA ALA A 22 -3.89 11.14 0.23
C ALA A 22 -3.16 10.62 -1.01
N PHE A 23 -3.41 11.23 -2.17
CA PHE A 23 -2.63 11.02 -3.38
C PHE A 23 -1.18 11.40 -3.05
N ARG A 24 -0.40 10.39 -2.68
CA ARG A 24 1.05 10.47 -2.64
C ARG A 24 1.49 10.04 -4.02
N GLU A 25 2.23 10.92 -4.70
CA GLU A 25 3.04 10.55 -5.87
C GLU A 25 3.63 9.15 -5.63
N PRO A 26 3.51 8.21 -6.58
CA PRO A 26 4.02 6.86 -6.39
C PRO A 26 5.51 6.98 -6.09
N ARG A 27 5.87 6.82 -4.82
CA ARG A 27 7.26 6.79 -4.38
C ARG A 27 7.77 5.41 -4.73
N THR A 28 8.12 5.22 -5.98
CA THR A 28 8.85 4.05 -6.43
C THR A 28 10.05 3.84 -5.51
N ARG A 29 10.18 2.63 -5.00
CA ARG A 29 11.31 2.17 -4.18
C ARG A 29 12.18 1.32 -5.09
N VAL A 30 13.44 1.71 -5.24
CA VAL A 30 14.40 0.93 -6.01
C VAL A 30 15.33 0.26 -5.02
N LEU A 31 15.44 -1.06 -5.08
CA LEU A 31 16.48 -1.81 -4.39
C LEU A 31 17.55 -2.21 -5.41
N LYS A 32 18.83 -2.15 -5.05
CA LYS A 32 19.92 -2.53 -5.95
C LYS A 32 20.99 -3.35 -5.26
N HIS A 33 21.40 -4.43 -5.91
CA HIS A 33 22.58 -5.22 -5.55
C HIS A 33 23.24 -5.79 -6.82
N ASP A 34 24.49 -5.37 -7.08
CA ASP A 34 25.23 -5.71 -8.30
C ASP A 34 24.42 -5.46 -9.60
N ASP A 35 24.25 -6.52 -10.41
CA ASP A 35 23.49 -6.54 -11.67
C ASP A 35 21.97 -6.70 -11.46
N THR A 36 21.51 -6.75 -10.21
CA THR A 36 20.12 -6.98 -9.83
C THR A 36 19.50 -5.71 -9.24
N PHE A 37 18.31 -5.36 -9.69
CA PHE A 37 17.52 -4.30 -9.07
C PHE A 37 16.05 -4.64 -9.05
N ALA A 38 15.33 -4.14 -8.03
CA ALA A 38 13.90 -4.28 -7.90
C ALA A 38 13.25 -2.89 -7.90
N VAL A 39 12.17 -2.75 -8.66
CA VAL A 39 11.33 -1.55 -8.70
C VAL A 39 10.02 -1.93 -8.03
N LEU A 40 9.75 -1.36 -6.86
CA LEU A 40 8.59 -1.65 -6.03
C LEU A 40 7.78 -0.39 -5.77
N ASN A 41 6.49 -0.54 -5.48
CA ASN A 41 5.68 0.55 -4.98
C ASN A 41 5.90 0.77 -3.47
N GLN A 42 5.20 1.75 -2.90
CA GLN A 42 5.30 2.11 -1.47
C GLN A 42 4.85 1.00 -0.48
N PHE A 43 4.14 -0.02 -0.94
CA PHE A 43 3.73 -1.19 -0.15
C PHE A 43 4.76 -2.33 -0.24
N GLY A 44 5.83 -2.16 -1.03
CA GLY A 44 6.78 -3.22 -1.33
C GLY A 44 6.25 -4.23 -2.37
N ASP A 45 5.17 -3.90 -3.08
CA ASP A 45 4.61 -4.76 -4.12
C ASP A 45 5.17 -4.42 -5.51
N ILE A 46 5.07 -5.41 -6.40
CA ILE A 46 5.21 -5.34 -7.85
C ILE A 46 3.83 -5.72 -8.42
N LEU A 47 3.09 -4.78 -9.04
CA LEU A 47 1.72 -5.06 -9.50
C LEU A 47 1.65 -5.61 -10.94
N GLY A 48 2.73 -5.48 -11.71
CA GLY A 48 2.80 -6.05 -13.05
C GLY A 48 1.87 -5.42 -14.08
N GLU A 49 1.42 -4.20 -13.84
CA GLU A 49 0.58 -3.46 -14.77
C GLU A 49 1.30 -3.27 -16.11
N SER A 50 0.54 -3.34 -17.22
CA SER A 50 1.12 -3.12 -18.55
C SER A 50 1.75 -1.73 -18.65
N GLY A 51 3.05 -1.69 -18.97
CA GLY A 51 3.81 -0.45 -19.05
C GLY A 51 4.36 0.05 -17.71
N SER A 52 4.03 -0.58 -16.58
CA SER A 52 4.69 -0.27 -15.30
C SER A 52 6.14 -0.73 -15.33
N PRO A 53 7.10 0.08 -14.82
CA PRO A 53 8.49 -0.33 -14.65
C PRO A 53 8.68 -1.29 -13.47
N ASP A 54 7.64 -1.56 -12.67
CA ASP A 54 7.74 -2.44 -11.51
C ASP A 54 8.20 -3.84 -11.92
N GLY A 55 9.14 -4.39 -11.14
CA GLY A 55 9.68 -5.72 -11.40
C GLY A 55 11.01 -5.98 -10.72
N LEU A 56 11.41 -7.24 -10.71
CA LEU A 56 12.77 -7.66 -10.39
C LEU A 56 13.54 -7.88 -11.69
N TYR A 57 14.69 -7.25 -11.80
CA TYR A 57 15.54 -7.28 -12.97
C TYR A 57 16.90 -7.85 -12.62
N HIS A 58 17.48 -8.62 -13.54
CA HIS A 58 18.86 -9.07 -13.48
C HIS A 58 19.45 -9.01 -14.89
N ARG A 59 20.59 -8.32 -15.06
CA ARG A 59 21.22 -8.11 -16.38
C ARG A 59 20.21 -7.66 -17.44
N ASP A 60 19.50 -6.57 -17.13
CA ASP A 60 18.50 -5.91 -17.98
C ASP A 60 17.29 -6.76 -18.38
N THR A 61 17.12 -7.94 -17.79
CA THR A 61 15.96 -8.82 -18.04
C THR A 61 15.02 -8.79 -16.85
N ARG A 62 13.72 -8.56 -17.08
CA ARG A 62 12.69 -8.68 -16.04
C ARG A 62 12.46 -10.17 -15.72
N HIS A 63 12.82 -10.58 -14.50
CA HIS A 63 12.64 -11.94 -13.99
C HIS A 63 11.36 -12.11 -13.17
N LEU A 64 10.88 -11.05 -12.52
CA LEU A 64 9.61 -11.05 -11.78
C LEU A 64 8.77 -9.86 -12.20
N SER A 65 7.55 -10.12 -12.66
CA SER A 65 6.62 -9.09 -13.10
C SER A 65 5.52 -8.81 -12.09
N GLN A 66 5.28 -9.68 -11.11
CA GLN A 66 4.24 -9.47 -10.11
C GLN A 66 4.61 -10.13 -8.77
N LEU A 67 4.44 -9.38 -7.69
CA LEU A 67 4.62 -9.77 -6.30
C LEU A 67 3.69 -8.88 -5.48
N GLU A 68 2.64 -9.43 -4.90
CA GLU A 68 1.69 -8.64 -4.11
C GLU A 68 1.33 -9.39 -2.83
N LEU A 69 1.43 -8.71 -1.68
CA LEU A 69 0.93 -9.25 -0.43
C LEU A 69 -0.55 -8.91 -0.24
N ARG A 70 -1.37 -9.95 -0.08
CA ARG A 70 -2.79 -9.82 0.26
C ARG A 70 -3.14 -10.67 1.47
N LEU A 71 -3.98 -10.15 2.35
CA LEU A 71 -4.57 -10.88 3.46
C LEU A 71 -6.06 -11.07 3.18
N ASN A 72 -6.50 -12.33 3.03
CA ASN A 72 -7.87 -12.67 2.64
C ASN A 72 -8.32 -11.95 1.35
N GLY A 73 -7.41 -11.80 0.38
CA GLY A 73 -7.67 -11.08 -0.88
C GLY A 73 -7.65 -9.55 -0.77
N ASN A 74 -7.59 -9.00 0.44
CA ASN A 74 -7.54 -7.57 0.68
C ASN A 74 -6.09 -7.07 0.81
N ARG A 75 -5.88 -5.82 0.38
CA ARG A 75 -4.60 -5.13 0.54
C ARG A 75 -4.44 -4.68 2.00
N PRO A 76 -3.31 -4.99 2.67
CA PRO A 76 -3.02 -4.49 4.01
C PRO A 76 -2.93 -2.96 4.08
N LEU A 77 -3.20 -2.40 5.25
CA LEU A 77 -3.06 -0.95 5.49
C LEU A 77 -1.58 -0.60 5.68
N LEU A 78 -1.08 0.36 4.91
CA LEU A 78 0.30 0.85 5.04
C LEU A 78 0.45 1.72 6.30
N LEU A 79 1.30 1.29 7.23
CA LEU A 79 1.67 2.07 8.41
C LEU A 79 2.91 2.91 8.15
N SER A 80 3.97 2.25 7.67
CA SER A 80 5.28 2.85 7.47
C SER A 80 5.98 2.21 6.26
N ALA A 81 6.88 2.96 5.62
CA ALA A 81 7.75 2.44 4.57
C ALA A 81 9.09 3.17 4.64
N ASP A 82 10.10 2.47 5.12
CA ASP A 82 11.44 2.99 5.36
C ASP A 82 12.44 2.36 4.36
N PRO A 83 12.95 3.13 3.38
CA PRO A 83 14.10 2.68 2.63
C PRO A 83 15.31 2.69 3.56
N GLY A 84 15.92 1.54 3.77
CA GLY A 84 17.15 1.43 4.55
C GLY A 84 18.32 2.15 3.88
N GLU A 85 19.46 2.17 4.56
CA GLU A 85 20.68 2.78 4.02
C GLU A 85 21.06 2.13 2.68
N ASP A 86 21.59 2.97 1.78
CA ASP A 86 22.05 2.60 0.44
C ASP A 86 21.03 1.93 -0.49
N ASN A 87 19.73 2.00 -0.18
CA ASN A 87 18.68 1.32 -0.94
C ASN A 87 18.92 -0.21 -1.06
N ALA A 88 19.59 -0.81 -0.08
CA ALA A 88 19.82 -2.25 -0.02
C ALA A 88 18.62 -3.00 0.61
N LEU A 89 17.80 -2.28 1.39
CA LEU A 89 16.66 -2.82 2.12
C LEU A 89 15.47 -1.88 2.01
N LEU A 90 14.26 -2.44 1.92
CA LEU A 90 13.01 -1.71 2.11
C LEU A 90 12.23 -2.41 3.22
N THR A 91 11.99 -1.69 4.32
CA THR A 91 11.12 -2.17 5.39
C THR A 91 9.74 -1.54 5.21
N VAL A 92 8.71 -2.38 5.17
CA VAL A 92 7.31 -1.93 5.05
C VAL A 92 6.50 -2.52 6.18
N ASP A 93 5.99 -1.67 7.05
CA ASP A 93 5.10 -2.09 8.13
C ASP A 93 3.65 -2.02 7.65
N LEU A 94 2.98 -3.16 7.70
CA LEU A 94 1.61 -3.33 7.21
C LEU A 94 0.71 -3.80 8.36
N ALA A 95 -0.46 -3.18 8.49
CA ALA A 95 -1.51 -3.63 9.39
C ALA A 95 -2.56 -4.46 8.66
N ASN A 96 -3.25 -5.28 9.44
CA ASN A 96 -4.45 -5.99 9.02
C ASN A 96 -5.42 -5.02 8.33
N PRO A 97 -5.97 -5.36 7.15
CA PRO A 97 -7.09 -4.61 6.60
C PRO A 97 -8.30 -4.73 7.53
N ASP A 98 -9.28 -3.85 7.38
CA ASP A 98 -10.57 -4.02 8.06
C ASP A 98 -11.15 -5.40 7.68
N MET A 99 -11.32 -6.25 8.69
CA MET A 99 -11.84 -7.60 8.55
C MET A 99 -13.26 -7.56 9.10
N GLY A 100 -14.21 -7.18 8.24
CA GLY A 100 -15.64 -7.21 8.55
C GLY A 100 -16.14 -8.60 8.93
#